data_AF-A0A127QC92-F1
#
_entry.id   AF-A0A127QC92-F1
#
_cell.length_a   1.000
_cell.length_b   1.000
_cell.length_c   1.000
_cell.angle_alpha   90.00
_cell.angle_beta   90.00
_cell.angle_gamma   90.00
#
_symmetry.space_group_name_H-M   'P 1'
#
loop_
_entity.id
_entity.type
_entity.pdbx_description
1 polymer ?
#
loop_
_entity_poly.entity_id
_entity_poly.type
_entity_poly.pdbx_seq_one_letter_code
_entity_poly.pdbx_strand_id
1 'polypeptide(L)'
;MVAGLIFPCLVIFLGIIAFSYVAFRFGRDEFFALKRRPIRFNREQQKIYTIRRRRFFAKPGEGDITWEVPWNEKSIFCIHKGSGNNSNCYHIRHYSVDDKGNVVRAFAIGREWQGRANLQGLLSQWNYWCWYMKQGPADLPKPALFFSEHESIRESFLFCMYDFGMRASATYRIIMMPFILLLTSHRLMALWTCREPIWPKSVEQVSNVAIDDAYNQPRGDTPVGWAETALAQERHDYPYDPKMEMGNWHGEKDGAVNASFWVEDVPPKI
;
A
#
# COMPACT_ATOMS: atom_id res chain seq x y z
N MET A 1 -42.52 -13.11 -35.97
CA MET A 1 -41.89 -13.64 -34.75
C MET A 1 -40.39 -13.39 -34.67
N VAL A 2 -39.61 -13.50 -35.76
CA VAL A 2 -38.15 -13.34 -35.72
C VAL A 2 -37.69 -11.91 -35.37
N ALA A 3 -38.35 -10.87 -35.89
CA ALA A 3 -37.99 -9.47 -35.60
C ALA A 3 -38.19 -9.04 -34.14
N GLY A 4 -39.12 -9.67 -33.40
CA GLY A 4 -39.42 -9.34 -32.00
C GLY A 4 -38.36 -9.84 -31.00
N LEU A 5 -37.54 -10.84 -31.38
CA LEU A 5 -36.46 -11.38 -30.57
C LEU A 5 -35.11 -10.72 -30.85
N ILE A 6 -34.93 -10.11 -32.03
CA ILE A 6 -33.67 -9.42 -32.40
C ILE A 6 -33.43 -8.19 -31.53
N PHE A 7 -34.47 -7.40 -31.27
CA PHE A 7 -34.37 -6.19 -30.45
C PHE A 7 -33.92 -6.46 -28.99
N PRO A 8 -34.55 -7.37 -28.21
CA PRO A 8 -34.09 -7.66 -26.85
C PRO A 8 -32.70 -8.31 -26.83
N CYS A 9 -32.36 -9.17 -27.80
CA CYS A 9 -31.01 -9.73 -27.92
C CYS A 9 -29.95 -8.65 -28.18
N LEU A 10 -30.25 -7.65 -29.02
CA LEU A 10 -29.35 -6.53 -29.29
C LEU A 10 -29.16 -5.65 -28.05
N VAL A 11 -30.23 -5.38 -27.29
CA VAL A 11 -30.14 -4.63 -26.03
C VAL A 11 -29.29 -5.37 -24.99
N ILE A 12 -29.47 -6.69 -24.85
CA ILE A 12 -28.65 -7.51 -23.96
C ILE A 12 -27.18 -7.50 -24.40
N PHE A 13 -26.92 -7.66 -25.70
CA PHE A 13 -25.56 -7.66 -26.25
C PHE A 13 -24.85 -6.32 -26.04
N LEU A 14 -25.52 -5.20 -26.31
CA LEU A 14 -25.00 -3.86 -26.04
C LEU A 14 -24.78 -3.64 -24.54
N GLY A 15 -25.68 -4.14 -23.69
CA GLY A 15 -25.52 -4.13 -22.23
C GLY A 15 -24.28 -4.89 -21.78
N ILE A 16 -24.02 -6.07 -22.32
CA ILE A 16 -22.82 -6.88 -22.04
C ILE A 16 -21.56 -6.15 -22.50
N ILE A 17 -21.55 -5.54 -23.69
CA ILE A 17 -20.41 -4.76 -24.18
C ILE A 17 -20.13 -3.57 -23.27
N ALA A 18 -21.17 -2.79 -22.93
CA ALA A 18 -21.03 -1.63 -22.07
C ALA A 18 -20.54 -2.03 -20.67
N PHE A 19 -21.12 -3.07 -20.09
CA PHE A 19 -20.68 -3.61 -18.80
C PHE A 19 -19.24 -4.13 -18.86
N SER A 20 -18.87 -4.88 -19.90
CA SER A 20 -17.51 -5.39 -20.08
C SER A 20 -16.50 -4.27 -20.26
N TYR A 21 -16.85 -3.20 -20.99
CA TYR A 21 -16.00 -2.02 -21.14
C TYR A 21 -15.78 -1.31 -19.81
N VAL A 22 -16.84 -1.09 -19.02
CA VAL A 22 -16.76 -0.47 -17.69
C VAL A 22 -15.94 -1.36 -16.75
N ALA A 23 -16.28 -2.65 -16.67
CA ALA A 23 -15.59 -3.64 -15.85
C ALA A 23 -14.10 -3.75 -16.22
N PHE A 24 -13.75 -3.69 -17.51
CA PHE A 24 -12.35 -3.67 -17.93
C PHE A 24 -11.68 -2.34 -17.59
N ARG A 25 -12.32 -1.20 -17.88
CA ARG A 25 -11.74 0.13 -17.67
C ARG A 25 -11.39 0.40 -16.22
N PHE A 26 -12.27 0.01 -15.30
CA PHE A 26 -12.12 0.21 -13.86
C PHE A 26 -11.51 -1.01 -13.15
N GLY A 27 -11.82 -2.22 -13.60
CA GLY A 27 -11.35 -3.46 -12.98
C GLY A 27 -9.97 -3.93 -13.46
N ARG A 28 -9.39 -3.39 -14.54
CA ARG A 28 -8.06 -3.83 -15.05
C ARG A 28 -6.91 -3.72 -14.05
N ASP A 29 -7.03 -2.82 -13.07
CA ASP A 29 -6.00 -2.62 -12.05
C ASP A 29 -6.30 -3.40 -10.76
N GLU A 30 -7.49 -4.03 -10.67
CA GLU A 30 -8.01 -4.83 -9.54
C GLU A 30 -8.00 -6.33 -9.83
N PHE A 31 -8.41 -6.73 -11.05
CA PHE A 31 -8.43 -8.10 -11.54
C PHE A 31 -7.37 -8.30 -12.62
N PHE A 32 -6.80 -9.51 -12.69
CA PHE A 32 -5.71 -9.85 -13.62
C PHE A 32 -4.45 -8.98 -13.50
N ALA A 33 -4.32 -8.24 -12.40
CA ALA A 33 -3.20 -7.36 -12.09
C ALA A 33 -2.15 -8.08 -11.21
N LEU A 34 -1.52 -7.32 -10.31
CA LEU A 34 -0.57 -7.84 -9.31
C LEU A 34 -1.28 -7.94 -7.97
N LYS A 35 -1.08 -9.04 -7.24
CA LYS A 35 -1.62 -9.23 -5.89
C LYS A 35 -1.08 -8.20 -4.89
N ARG A 36 0.16 -7.77 -5.10
CA ARG A 36 0.84 -6.74 -4.30
C ARG A 36 1.79 -5.91 -5.17
N ARG A 37 2.03 -4.66 -4.76
CA ARG A 37 2.95 -3.71 -5.40
C ARG A 37 4.04 -3.30 -4.40
N PRO A 38 5.00 -4.19 -4.14
CA PRO A 38 6.04 -3.93 -3.15
C PRO A 38 6.94 -2.77 -3.59
N ILE A 39 7.45 -2.06 -2.60
CA ILE A 39 8.45 -1.01 -2.77
C ILE A 39 9.71 -1.47 -2.04
N ARG A 40 10.84 -1.46 -2.74
CA ARG A 40 12.14 -1.86 -2.19
C ARG A 40 13.00 -0.62 -2.02
N PHE A 41 13.49 -0.42 -0.80
CA PHE A 41 14.45 0.62 -0.46
C PHE A 41 15.84 -0.02 -0.48
N ASN A 42 16.70 0.41 -1.39
CA ASN A 42 18.07 -0.07 -1.49
C ASN A 42 19.02 0.99 -0.92
N ARG A 43 19.49 0.73 0.29
CA ARG A 43 20.42 1.60 1.01
C ARG A 43 21.77 1.72 0.30
N GLU A 44 22.35 0.62 -0.18
CA GLU A 44 23.70 0.64 -0.76
C GLU A 44 23.77 1.49 -2.02
N GLN A 45 22.73 1.43 -2.85
CA GLN A 45 22.65 2.23 -4.07
C GLN A 45 22.00 3.60 -3.87
N GLN A 46 21.45 3.87 -2.68
CA GLN A 46 20.60 5.03 -2.41
C GLN A 46 19.50 5.17 -3.47
N LYS A 47 18.69 4.11 -3.65
CA LYS A 47 17.60 4.06 -4.63
C LYS A 47 16.34 3.41 -4.06
N ILE A 48 15.19 3.83 -4.56
CA ILE A 48 13.90 3.16 -4.38
C ILE A 48 13.52 2.48 -5.69
N TYR A 49 13.08 1.23 -5.57
CA TYR A 49 12.48 0.48 -6.67
C TYR A 49 11.00 0.26 -6.37
N THR A 50 10.14 0.62 -7.31
CA THR A 50 8.68 0.40 -7.19
C THR A 50 8.15 -0.38 -8.38
N ILE A 51 7.11 -1.19 -8.16
CA ILE A 51 6.40 -1.84 -9.25
C ILE A 51 5.15 -1.04 -9.58
N ARG A 52 5.07 -0.55 -10.81
CA ARG A 52 3.93 0.22 -11.31
C ARG A 52 2.76 -0.69 -11.66
N ARG A 53 2.99 -1.66 -12.55
CA ARG A 53 1.94 -2.53 -13.09
C ARG A 53 2.50 -3.83 -13.65
N ARG A 54 1.61 -4.82 -13.75
CA ARG A 54 1.89 -6.10 -14.41
C ARG A 54 2.34 -5.89 -15.86
N ARG A 55 3.37 -6.63 -16.29
CA ARG A 55 3.70 -6.82 -17.70
C ARG A 55 3.09 -8.14 -18.16
N PHE A 56 2.16 -8.09 -19.13
CA PHE A 56 1.49 -9.31 -19.63
C PHE A 56 2.40 -10.15 -20.54
N PHE A 57 3.24 -9.49 -21.34
CA PHE A 57 4.17 -10.13 -22.26
C PHE A 57 5.58 -9.66 -21.92
N ALA A 58 6.26 -10.37 -21.03
CA ALA A 58 7.62 -10.07 -20.59
C ALA A 58 8.61 -10.99 -21.31
N LYS A 59 9.73 -10.43 -21.79
CA LYS A 59 10.87 -11.27 -22.19
C LYS A 59 11.54 -11.87 -20.94
N PRO A 60 12.26 -13.01 -21.06
CA PRO A 60 12.99 -13.58 -19.94
C PRO A 60 13.90 -12.54 -19.26
N GLY A 61 13.63 -12.26 -17.99
CA GLY A 61 14.40 -11.33 -17.16
C GLY A 61 13.96 -9.86 -17.18
N GLU A 62 12.97 -9.46 -17.99
CA GLU A 62 12.42 -8.09 -17.96
C GLU A 62 11.54 -7.82 -16.74
N GLY A 63 10.86 -8.85 -16.20
CA GLY A 63 9.91 -8.71 -15.10
C GLY A 63 8.73 -7.78 -15.40
N ASP A 64 8.09 -7.29 -14.33
CA ASP A 64 7.01 -6.32 -14.40
C ASP A 64 7.52 -4.89 -14.68
N ILE A 65 6.60 -3.95 -14.91
CA ILE A 65 6.98 -2.56 -15.17
C ILE A 65 7.36 -1.91 -13.83
N THR A 66 8.64 -1.62 -13.68
CA THR A 66 9.21 -0.99 -12.49
C THR A 66 9.65 0.44 -12.74
N TRP A 67 9.78 1.19 -11.66
CA TRP A 67 10.41 2.50 -11.62
C TRP A 67 11.55 2.50 -10.64
N GLU A 68 12.63 3.16 -11.04
CA GLU A 68 13.80 3.42 -10.19
C GLU A 68 13.82 4.90 -9.87
N VAL A 69 14.02 5.21 -8.60
CA VAL A 69 14.03 6.57 -8.08
C VAL A 69 15.28 6.75 -7.23
N PRO A 70 16.15 7.73 -7.52
CA PRO A 70 17.27 8.02 -6.64
C PRO A 70 16.77 8.48 -5.26
N TRP A 71 17.50 8.15 -4.21
CA TRP A 71 17.29 8.66 -2.86
C TRP A 71 18.35 9.72 -2.56
N ASN A 72 18.08 10.95 -2.99
CA ASN A 72 18.97 12.08 -2.78
C ASN A 72 18.17 13.39 -2.70
N GLU A 73 18.87 14.50 -2.50
CA GLU A 73 18.29 15.84 -2.34
C GLU A 73 17.48 16.33 -3.56
N LYS A 74 17.70 15.75 -4.74
CA LYS A 74 16.94 16.10 -5.96
C LYS A 74 15.61 15.38 -6.06
N SER A 75 15.37 14.37 -5.22
CA SER A 75 14.14 13.59 -5.25
C SER A 75 13.06 14.29 -4.45
N ILE A 76 11.90 14.46 -5.10
CA ILE A 76 10.79 15.23 -4.55
C ILE A 76 9.85 14.28 -3.81
N PHE A 77 9.89 14.33 -2.48
CA PHE A 77 8.91 13.71 -1.61
C PHE A 77 8.14 14.79 -0.86
N CYS A 78 6.81 14.69 -0.87
CA CYS A 78 5.97 15.62 -0.12
C CYS A 78 4.76 14.93 0.48
N ILE A 79 4.17 15.59 1.47
CA ILE A 79 2.90 15.20 2.06
C ILE A 79 1.81 15.61 1.08
N HIS A 80 1.04 14.65 0.61
CA HIS A 80 -0.12 14.90 -0.20
C HIS A 80 -1.38 14.82 0.66
N LYS A 81 -2.20 15.87 0.60
CA LYS A 81 -3.53 15.92 1.21
C LYS A 81 -4.59 15.48 0.22
N GLY A 82 -5.20 14.32 0.47
CA GLY A 82 -6.40 13.84 -0.21
C GLY A 82 -7.68 14.21 0.54
N SER A 83 -8.80 14.27 -0.17
CA SER A 83 -10.14 14.29 0.43
C SER A 83 -10.64 12.85 0.51
N GLY A 84 -10.63 12.26 1.70
CA GLY A 84 -11.26 10.96 1.97
C GLY A 84 -12.68 11.13 2.50
N ASN A 85 -13.46 10.04 2.57
CA ASN A 85 -14.85 10.02 3.07
C ASN A 85 -14.99 10.81 4.39
N ASN A 86 -15.45 12.07 4.29
CA ASN A 86 -15.64 13.04 5.37
C ASN A 86 -14.40 13.44 6.19
N SER A 87 -13.16 13.10 5.79
CA SER A 87 -11.94 13.56 6.47
C SER A 87 -10.74 13.69 5.54
N ASN A 88 -9.81 14.58 5.90
CA ASN A 88 -8.55 14.72 5.17
C ASN A 88 -7.72 13.44 5.34
N CYS A 89 -7.27 12.88 4.23
CA CYS A 89 -6.32 11.78 4.19
C CYS A 89 -4.94 12.34 3.81
N TYR A 90 -3.88 11.76 4.37
CA TYR A 90 -2.51 12.17 4.15
C TYR A 90 -1.62 10.98 3.85
N HIS A 91 -0.75 11.14 2.86
CA HIS A 91 0.24 10.15 2.50
C HIS A 91 1.46 10.80 1.87
N ILE A 92 2.59 10.11 1.93
CA ILE A 92 3.83 10.59 1.34
C ILE A 92 3.85 10.18 -0.12
N ARG A 93 4.03 11.14 -1.03
CA ARG A 93 4.15 10.89 -2.46
C ARG A 93 5.51 11.31 -2.97
N HIS A 94 6.03 10.51 -3.88
CA HIS A 94 7.14 10.88 -4.74
C HIS A 94 6.62 11.50 -6.04
N TYR A 95 7.30 12.52 -6.54
CA TYR A 95 7.05 13.13 -7.86
C TYR A 95 8.31 13.14 -8.73
N SER A 96 8.22 12.58 -9.93
CA SER A 96 9.23 12.77 -10.99
C SER A 96 8.77 13.88 -11.92
N VAL A 97 9.66 14.84 -12.19
CA VAL A 97 9.40 15.96 -13.12
C VAL A 97 10.21 15.82 -14.41
N ASP A 98 9.71 16.40 -15.50
CA ASP A 98 10.48 16.59 -16.74
C ASP A 98 11.36 17.84 -16.69
N ASP A 99 12.12 18.10 -17.75
CA ASP A 99 13.00 19.27 -17.88
C ASP A 99 12.24 20.62 -17.83
N LYS A 100 10.91 20.60 -18.01
CA LYS A 100 10.03 21.76 -17.93
C LYS A 100 9.36 21.89 -16.56
N GLY A 101 9.66 21.01 -15.61
CA GLY A 101 9.06 20.98 -14.28
C GLY A 101 7.67 20.34 -14.21
N ASN A 102 7.17 19.72 -15.28
CA ASN A 102 5.88 19.04 -15.24
C ASN A 102 6.01 17.67 -14.59
N VAL A 103 5.03 17.31 -13.75
CA VAL A 103 4.96 15.98 -13.14
C VAL A 103 4.70 14.91 -14.21
N VAL A 104 5.65 13.98 -14.36
CA VAL A 104 5.55 12.85 -15.30
C VAL A 104 5.14 11.56 -14.58
N ARG A 105 5.58 11.37 -13.34
CA ARG A 105 5.31 10.15 -12.55
C ARG A 105 5.04 10.52 -11.11
N ALA A 106 4.12 9.80 -10.48
CA ALA A 106 3.90 9.88 -9.05
C ALA A 106 3.53 8.50 -8.49
N PHE A 107 3.97 8.24 -7.26
CA PHE A 107 3.52 7.10 -6.46
C PHE A 107 3.52 7.46 -4.99
N ALA A 108 2.68 6.78 -4.22
CA ALA A 108 2.64 6.89 -2.77
C ALA A 108 3.58 5.85 -2.15
N ILE A 109 4.17 6.19 -1.01
CA ILE A 109 4.92 5.26 -0.17
C ILE A 109 4.26 5.19 1.22
N GLY A 110 4.26 4.00 1.79
CA GLY A 110 3.75 3.75 3.14
C GLY A 110 2.24 3.80 3.28
N ARG A 111 1.81 4.18 4.49
CA ARG A 111 0.43 4.09 4.95
C ARG A 111 -0.30 5.41 4.69
N GLU A 112 -1.58 5.30 4.33
CA GLU A 112 -2.49 6.43 4.37
C GLU A 112 -2.93 6.74 5.81
N TRP A 113 -2.80 8.01 6.21
CA TRP A 113 -3.16 8.51 7.52
C TRP A 113 -4.41 9.38 7.44
N GLN A 114 -5.45 9.02 8.19
CA GLN A 114 -6.71 9.77 8.21
C GLN A 114 -6.75 10.75 9.37
N GLY A 115 -7.15 11.99 9.12
CA GLY A 115 -7.29 13.03 10.13
C GLY A 115 -5.96 13.67 10.56
N ARG A 116 -6.03 14.97 10.94
CA ARG A 116 -4.85 15.79 11.28
C ARG A 116 -4.08 15.25 12.49
N ALA A 117 -4.76 14.62 13.45
CA ALA A 117 -4.14 14.04 14.63
C ALA A 117 -3.11 12.94 14.32
N ASN A 118 -3.22 12.30 13.14
CA ASN A 118 -2.37 11.19 12.75
C ASN A 118 -1.16 11.61 11.89
N LEU A 119 -0.98 12.91 11.64
CA LEU A 119 0.15 13.43 10.88
C LEU A 119 1.51 13.17 11.53
N GLN A 120 1.56 13.09 12.86
CA GLN A 120 2.78 12.67 13.56
C GLN A 120 3.22 11.27 13.13
N GLY A 121 2.27 10.34 12.94
CA GLY A 121 2.56 8.99 12.44
C GLY A 121 3.14 8.99 11.02
N LEU A 122 2.66 9.89 10.17
CA LEU A 122 3.21 10.10 8.83
C LEU A 122 4.66 10.59 8.89
N LEU A 123 4.97 11.58 9.73
CA LEU A 123 6.35 12.04 9.90
C LEU A 123 7.26 10.99 10.52
N SER A 124 6.77 10.23 11.51
CA SER A 124 7.52 9.11 12.08
C SER A 124 7.85 8.07 11.01
N GLN A 125 6.90 7.77 10.11
CA GLN A 125 7.11 6.87 8.99
C GLN A 125 8.13 7.43 7.98
N TRP A 126 8.13 8.73 7.70
CA TRP A 126 9.16 9.36 6.87
C TRP A 126 10.55 9.23 7.51
N ASN A 127 10.65 9.58 8.80
CA ASN A 127 11.90 9.49 9.57
C ASN A 127 12.43 8.05 9.64
N TYR A 128 11.54 7.07 9.76
CA TYR A 128 11.89 5.65 9.71
C TYR A 128 12.64 5.31 8.41
N TRP A 129 12.13 5.73 7.25
CA TRP A 129 12.79 5.46 5.97
C TRP A 129 14.08 6.26 5.80
N CYS A 130 14.11 7.53 6.22
CA CYS A 130 15.34 8.32 6.23
C CYS A 130 16.45 7.68 7.06
N TRP A 131 16.11 7.18 8.25
CA TRP A 131 17.05 6.47 9.10
C TRP A 131 17.48 5.14 8.49
N TYR A 132 16.55 4.35 7.97
CA TYR A 132 16.85 3.11 7.24
C TYR A 132 17.83 3.35 6.09
N MET A 133 17.58 4.37 5.26
CA MET A 133 18.43 4.71 4.11
C MET A 133 19.78 5.29 4.52
N LYS A 134 19.94 5.82 5.74
CA LYS A 134 21.21 6.37 6.22
C LYS A 134 22.04 5.37 7.02
N GLN A 135 21.42 4.70 7.99
CA GLN A 135 22.09 3.91 9.03
C GLN A 135 21.72 2.43 8.97
N GLY A 136 20.59 2.10 8.34
CA GLY A 136 20.07 0.73 8.24
C GLY A 136 19.06 0.38 9.33
N PRO A 137 18.72 -0.92 9.45
CA PRO A 137 17.60 -1.38 10.27
C PRO A 137 17.93 -1.69 11.74
N ALA A 138 19.21 -1.65 12.14
CA ALA A 138 19.64 -2.12 13.46
C ALA A 138 18.96 -1.40 14.63
N ASP A 139 18.89 -0.07 14.54
CA ASP A 139 18.26 0.77 15.55
C ASP A 139 16.87 1.24 15.09
N LEU A 140 16.15 0.43 14.32
CA LEU A 140 14.77 0.76 13.93
C LEU A 140 13.77 -0.06 14.73
N PRO A 141 12.67 0.59 15.19
CA PRO A 141 11.59 -0.15 15.82
C PRO A 141 10.96 -1.12 14.81
N LYS A 142 10.49 -2.27 15.28
CA LYS A 142 9.79 -3.22 14.41
C LYS A 142 8.48 -2.59 13.89
N PRO A 143 8.16 -2.70 12.58
CA PRO A 143 6.86 -2.27 12.06
C PRO A 143 5.69 -2.91 12.80
N ALA A 144 4.64 -2.11 13.00
CA ALA A 144 3.44 -2.50 13.74
C ALA A 144 2.48 -3.44 13.00
N LEU A 145 2.74 -3.78 11.73
CA LEU A 145 1.93 -4.72 10.95
C LEU A 145 2.75 -5.48 9.91
N PHE A 146 2.68 -6.82 9.93
CA PHE A 146 3.16 -7.68 8.86
C PHE A 146 1.98 -8.38 8.20
N PHE A 147 1.83 -8.17 6.90
CA PHE A 147 0.84 -8.90 6.13
C PHE A 147 1.43 -10.22 5.63
N SER A 148 0.57 -11.25 5.56
CA SER A 148 0.95 -12.49 4.88
C SER A 148 1.22 -12.21 3.40
N GLU A 149 2.28 -12.80 2.88
CA GLU A 149 2.48 -12.85 1.43
C GLU A 149 1.42 -13.68 0.72
N HIS A 150 0.91 -14.71 1.41
CA HIS A 150 -0.09 -15.63 0.89
C HIS A 150 -1.34 -15.57 1.75
N GLU A 151 -2.41 -15.03 1.17
CA GLU A 151 -3.67 -14.87 1.86
C GLU A 151 -4.58 -16.09 1.65
N SER A 152 -5.06 -16.68 2.74
CA SER A 152 -6.02 -17.79 2.70
C SER A 152 -7.46 -17.27 2.58
N ILE A 153 -8.40 -18.16 2.24
CA ILE A 153 -9.83 -17.81 2.19
C ILE A 153 -10.33 -17.27 3.53
N ARG A 154 -9.87 -17.88 4.64
CA ARG A 154 -10.18 -17.42 5.99
C ARG A 154 -9.64 -16.02 6.23
N GLU A 155 -8.41 -15.74 5.84
CA GLU A 155 -7.80 -14.43 5.99
C GLU A 155 -8.52 -13.36 5.15
N SER A 156 -8.95 -13.68 3.92
CA SER A 156 -9.76 -12.78 3.11
C SER A 156 -11.12 -12.48 3.72
N PHE A 157 -11.78 -13.49 4.27
CA PHE A 157 -13.03 -13.28 5.00
C PHE A 157 -12.83 -12.38 6.22
N LEU A 158 -11.79 -12.64 7.02
CA LEU A 158 -11.48 -11.86 8.20
C LEU A 158 -11.07 -10.42 7.85
N PHE A 159 -10.27 -10.22 6.80
CA PHE A 159 -9.96 -8.90 6.24
C PHE A 159 -11.23 -8.11 6.01
N CYS A 160 -12.15 -8.66 5.21
CA CYS A 160 -13.39 -7.98 4.85
C CYS A 160 -14.31 -7.78 6.06
N MET A 161 -14.35 -8.73 7.00
CA MET A 161 -15.16 -8.60 8.22
C MET A 161 -14.63 -7.51 9.16
N TYR A 162 -13.31 -7.42 9.33
CA TYR A 162 -12.70 -6.43 10.23
C TYR A 162 -12.64 -5.01 9.65
N ASP A 163 -12.77 -4.88 8.33
CA ASP A 163 -12.95 -3.58 7.66
C ASP A 163 -14.23 -2.86 8.12
N PHE A 164 -15.27 -3.62 8.51
CA PHE A 164 -16.48 -3.11 9.15
C PHE A 164 -16.30 -2.76 10.65
N GLY A 165 -15.07 -2.84 11.15
CA GLY A 165 -14.70 -2.50 12.52
C GLY A 165 -14.13 -3.69 13.29
N MET A 166 -12.88 -3.53 13.73
CA MET A 166 -12.19 -4.49 14.60
C MET A 166 -13.01 -4.87 15.84
N ARG A 167 -13.72 -3.89 16.43
CA ARG A 167 -14.51 -4.02 17.67
C ARG A 167 -16.03 -4.01 17.44
N ALA A 168 -16.48 -4.20 16.20
CA ALA A 168 -17.91 -4.25 15.90
C ALA A 168 -18.59 -5.44 16.60
N SER A 169 -19.82 -5.25 17.07
CA SER A 169 -20.57 -6.30 17.78
C SER A 169 -20.92 -7.49 16.87
N ALA A 170 -21.10 -8.67 17.46
CA ALA A 170 -21.50 -9.87 16.72
C ALA A 170 -22.82 -9.65 15.95
N THR A 171 -23.80 -8.99 16.57
CA THR A 171 -25.07 -8.64 15.94
C THR A 171 -24.88 -7.78 14.69
N TYR A 172 -24.03 -6.75 14.76
CA TYR A 172 -23.75 -5.90 13.60
C TYR A 172 -23.08 -6.70 12.46
N ARG A 173 -22.13 -7.58 12.79
CA ARG A 173 -21.47 -8.45 11.80
C ARG A 173 -22.43 -9.43 11.14
N ILE A 174 -23.39 -9.98 11.88
CA ILE A 174 -24.44 -10.85 11.32
C ILE A 174 -25.32 -10.06 10.34
N ILE A 175 -25.74 -8.85 10.70
CA ILE A 175 -26.53 -7.98 9.83
C ILE A 175 -25.75 -7.62 8.55
N MET A 176 -24.46 -7.30 8.67
CA MET A 176 -23.60 -6.94 7.55
C MET A 176 -23.03 -8.14 6.78
N MET A 177 -23.30 -9.38 7.22
CA MET A 177 -22.73 -10.60 6.64
C MET A 177 -22.93 -10.72 5.12
N PRO A 178 -24.09 -10.40 4.53
CA PRO A 178 -24.25 -10.45 3.08
C PRO A 178 -23.26 -9.55 2.33
N PHE A 179 -22.99 -8.34 2.84
CA PHE A 179 -22.00 -7.42 2.26
C PHE A 179 -20.57 -7.91 2.48
N ILE A 180 -20.27 -8.44 3.67
CA ILE A 180 -18.96 -9.00 3.99
C ILE A 180 -18.63 -10.17 3.05
N LEU A 181 -19.58 -11.09 2.82
CA LEU A 181 -19.40 -12.23 1.92
C LEU A 181 -19.27 -11.77 0.45
N LEU A 182 -20.02 -10.75 0.04
CA LEU A 182 -19.88 -10.15 -1.29
C LEU A 182 -18.49 -9.54 -1.48
N LEU A 183 -17.98 -8.77 -0.53
CA LEU A 183 -16.64 -8.19 -0.60
C LEU A 183 -15.55 -9.26 -0.55
N THR A 184 -15.75 -10.29 0.28
CA THR A 184 -14.86 -11.45 0.36
C THR A 184 -14.78 -12.16 -0.99
N SER A 185 -15.91 -12.39 -1.67
CA SER A 185 -15.90 -13.05 -2.99
C SER A 185 -15.15 -12.22 -4.04
N HIS A 186 -15.33 -10.90 -4.05
CA HIS A 186 -14.58 -10.00 -4.93
C HIS A 186 -13.09 -10.04 -4.65
N ARG A 187 -12.71 -9.99 -3.37
CA ARG A 187 -11.31 -10.11 -2.95
C ARG A 187 -10.68 -11.44 -3.39
N LEU A 188 -11.39 -12.55 -3.20
CA LEU A 188 -10.92 -13.87 -3.64
C LEU A 188 -10.78 -13.94 -5.16
N MET A 189 -11.73 -13.41 -5.92
CA MET A 189 -11.60 -13.31 -7.38
C MET A 189 -10.38 -12.48 -7.78
N ALA A 190 -10.11 -11.36 -7.10
CA ALA A 190 -8.91 -10.57 -7.35
C ALA A 190 -7.64 -11.37 -7.03
N LEU A 191 -7.57 -12.05 -5.89
CA LEU A 191 -6.42 -12.88 -5.50
C LEU A 191 -6.19 -14.06 -6.46
N TRP A 192 -7.24 -14.69 -6.99
CA TRP A 192 -7.13 -15.80 -7.93
C TRP A 192 -6.75 -15.37 -9.34
N THR A 193 -7.23 -14.20 -9.79
CA THR A 193 -6.92 -13.69 -11.14
C THR A 193 -5.59 -12.94 -11.21
N CYS A 194 -5.17 -12.33 -10.10
CA CYS A 194 -3.92 -11.59 -9.99
C CYS A 194 -2.72 -12.50 -9.76
N ARG A 195 -1.55 -12.03 -10.19
CA ARG A 195 -0.27 -12.73 -10.10
C ARG A 195 0.63 -12.09 -9.05
N GLU A 196 1.58 -12.83 -8.49
CA GLU A 196 2.66 -12.24 -7.68
C GLU A 196 3.52 -11.28 -8.52
N PRO A 197 4.10 -10.22 -7.95
CA PRO A 197 5.06 -9.37 -8.66
C PRO A 197 6.32 -10.14 -9.06
N ILE A 198 6.83 -9.90 -10.27
CA ILE A 198 8.18 -10.33 -10.69
C ILE A 198 9.05 -9.10 -10.89
N TRP A 199 10.20 -9.08 -10.25
CA TRP A 199 11.18 -8.02 -10.42
C TRP A 199 12.03 -8.26 -11.68
N PRO A 200 12.47 -7.20 -12.37
CA PRO A 200 13.48 -7.32 -13.42
C PRO A 200 14.80 -7.85 -12.84
N LYS A 201 15.57 -8.59 -13.64
CA LYS A 201 16.87 -9.15 -13.20
C LYS A 201 17.82 -8.09 -12.66
N SER A 202 17.81 -6.88 -13.22
CA SER A 202 18.64 -5.76 -12.75
C SER A 202 18.33 -5.37 -11.30
N VAL A 203 17.05 -5.46 -10.89
CA VAL A 203 16.63 -5.15 -9.53
C VAL A 203 16.84 -6.34 -8.60
N GLU A 204 16.62 -7.57 -9.08
CA GLU A 204 16.88 -8.78 -8.29
C GLU A 204 18.35 -8.93 -7.90
N GLN A 205 19.28 -8.59 -8.79
CA GLN A 205 20.72 -8.66 -8.53
C GLN A 205 21.17 -7.75 -7.39
N VAL A 206 20.53 -6.60 -7.22
CA VAL A 206 20.94 -5.57 -6.24
C VAL A 206 20.10 -5.60 -4.97
N SER A 207 19.02 -6.39 -4.93
CA SER A 207 18.04 -6.43 -3.85
C SER A 207 17.66 -7.86 -3.50
N ASN A 208 18.66 -8.74 -3.42
CA ASN A 208 18.48 -10.09 -2.91
C ASN A 208 18.40 -10.06 -1.38
N VAL A 209 17.47 -10.83 -0.81
CA VAL A 209 17.34 -10.98 0.65
C VAL A 209 18.16 -12.20 1.04
N ALA A 210 19.16 -11.99 1.91
CA ALA A 210 19.96 -13.09 2.43
C ALA A 210 19.07 -14.09 3.18
N ILE A 211 19.35 -15.39 3.02
CA ILE A 211 18.56 -16.48 3.63
C ILE A 211 18.53 -16.34 5.16
N ASP A 212 19.62 -15.85 5.74
CA ASP A 212 19.86 -15.64 7.15
C ASP A 212 19.71 -14.17 7.61
N ASP A 213 19.13 -13.30 6.77
CA ASP A 213 18.95 -11.87 7.10
C ASP A 213 18.19 -11.70 8.42
N ALA A 214 18.84 -11.18 9.47
CA ALA A 214 18.27 -11.01 10.80
C ALA A 214 16.95 -10.20 10.84
N TYR A 215 16.72 -9.35 9.84
CA TYR A 215 15.55 -8.46 9.75
C TYR A 215 14.45 -8.99 8.84
N ASN A 216 14.61 -10.17 8.24
CA ASN A 216 13.59 -10.77 7.37
C ASN A 216 12.34 -11.16 8.19
N GLN A 217 11.24 -10.42 8.02
CA GLN A 217 9.99 -10.59 8.76
C GLN A 217 8.83 -10.91 7.80
N PRO A 218 7.79 -11.63 8.25
CA PRO A 218 7.53 -12.08 9.63
C PRO A 218 8.33 -13.32 10.07
N ARG A 219 8.56 -13.48 11.39
CA ARG A 219 9.24 -14.64 12.01
C ARG A 219 8.47 -15.14 13.22
N GLY A 220 8.52 -16.46 13.49
CA GLY A 220 8.23 -17.09 14.79
C GLY A 220 7.02 -16.53 15.56
N ASP A 221 7.26 -15.50 16.38
CA ASP A 221 6.34 -14.80 17.27
C ASP A 221 5.51 -13.68 16.62
N THR A 222 5.82 -13.34 15.37
CA THR A 222 5.21 -12.22 14.66
C THR A 222 3.84 -12.63 14.16
N PRO A 223 2.75 -11.94 14.55
CA PRO A 223 1.44 -12.27 14.02
C PRO A 223 1.39 -12.03 12.51
N VAL A 224 0.93 -13.02 11.76
CA VAL A 224 0.79 -12.98 10.30
C VAL A 224 -0.66 -13.13 9.92
N GLY A 225 -1.15 -12.18 9.13
CA GLY A 225 -2.57 -12.15 8.75
C GLY A 225 -3.46 -11.49 9.80
N TRP A 226 -4.73 -11.34 9.45
CA TRP A 226 -5.72 -10.60 10.21
C TRP A 226 -6.19 -11.34 11.46
N ALA A 227 -6.35 -12.66 11.40
CA ALA A 227 -6.77 -13.44 12.57
C ALA A 227 -5.79 -13.28 13.73
N GLU A 228 -4.51 -13.57 13.45
CA GLU A 228 -3.44 -13.54 14.44
C GLU A 228 -3.19 -12.11 14.93
N THR A 229 -3.23 -11.13 14.03
CA THR A 229 -3.11 -9.71 14.38
C THR A 229 -4.25 -9.27 15.31
N ALA A 230 -5.49 -9.64 15.02
CA ALA A 230 -6.65 -9.26 15.83
C ALA A 230 -6.58 -9.90 17.23
N LEU A 231 -6.20 -11.18 17.32
CA LEU A 231 -6.04 -11.86 18.59
C LEU A 231 -4.86 -11.30 19.40
N ALA A 232 -3.75 -10.96 18.75
CA ALA A 232 -2.62 -10.31 19.41
C ALA A 232 -3.00 -8.91 19.93
N GLN A 233 -3.88 -8.20 19.22
CA GLN A 233 -4.46 -6.94 19.70
C GLN A 233 -5.34 -7.09 20.92
N GLU A 234 -6.16 -8.14 20.95
CA GLU A 234 -7.03 -8.45 22.09
C GLU A 234 -6.23 -8.80 23.34
N ARG A 235 -5.12 -9.53 23.17
CA ARG A 235 -4.19 -9.86 24.27
C ARG A 235 -3.30 -8.70 24.71
N HIS A 236 -3.34 -7.57 24.01
CA HIS A 236 -2.42 -6.44 24.19
C HIS A 236 -0.95 -6.77 23.91
N ASP A 237 -0.68 -7.82 23.13
CA ASP A 237 0.65 -8.18 22.64
C ASP A 237 1.03 -7.37 21.37
N TYR A 238 0.05 -6.71 20.75
CA TYR A 238 0.18 -6.04 19.45
C TYR A 238 -0.87 -4.93 19.23
N PRO A 239 -0.68 -3.94 18.34
CA PRO A 239 0.61 -3.47 17.87
C PRO A 239 1.38 -2.90 19.05
N TYR A 240 2.53 -3.48 19.35
CA TYR A 240 3.57 -2.74 20.03
C TYR A 240 4.14 -1.79 18.98
N ASP A 241 3.84 -0.49 19.10
CA ASP A 241 4.39 0.57 18.25
C ASP A 241 5.48 1.30 19.07
N PRO A 242 6.65 0.68 19.29
CA PRO A 242 7.71 1.31 20.05
C PRO A 242 8.14 2.56 19.31
N LYS A 243 7.86 3.70 19.92
CA LYS A 243 8.39 4.97 19.48
C LYS A 243 9.80 5.10 20.01
N MET A 244 10.71 5.49 19.14
CA MET A 244 12.07 5.82 19.50
C MET A 244 12.35 7.25 19.07
N GLU A 245 12.89 8.04 20.00
CA GLU A 245 13.31 9.39 19.69
C GLU A 245 14.66 9.37 18.98
N MET A 246 14.77 10.20 17.95
CA MET A 246 16.03 10.37 17.23
C MET A 246 16.90 11.35 18.01
N GLY A 247 17.98 10.87 18.64
CA GLY A 247 18.84 11.70 19.51
C GLY A 247 19.45 12.94 18.84
N ASN A 248 19.53 12.97 17.50
CA ASN A 248 20.13 14.05 16.70
C ASN A 248 19.12 14.73 15.76
N TRP A 249 17.85 14.90 16.15
CA TRP A 249 16.87 15.63 15.35
C TRP A 249 17.11 17.15 15.40
N HIS A 250 17.27 17.77 14.23
CA HIS A 250 17.52 19.22 14.10
C HIS A 250 16.30 20.06 13.71
N GLY A 251 15.12 19.45 13.53
CA GLY A 251 13.88 20.15 13.23
C GLY A 251 13.11 20.59 14.47
N GLU A 252 11.91 21.14 14.28
CA GLU A 252 10.97 21.45 15.36
C GLU A 252 10.78 20.22 16.26
N LYS A 253 10.85 20.43 17.59
CA LYS A 253 10.79 19.35 18.59
C LYS A 253 9.38 18.79 18.70
N ASP A 254 8.37 19.63 18.49
CA ASP A 254 6.99 19.18 18.34
C ASP A 254 6.72 18.78 16.88
N GLY A 255 6.87 17.47 16.61
CA GLY A 255 6.58 16.90 15.31
C GLY A 255 5.13 17.12 14.85
N ALA A 256 4.16 17.27 15.75
CA ALA A 256 2.77 17.50 15.38
C ALA A 256 2.57 18.93 14.83
N VAL A 257 3.21 19.92 15.45
CA VAL A 257 3.20 21.32 14.98
C VAL A 257 3.92 21.45 13.64
N ASN A 258 5.06 20.78 13.48
CA ASN A 258 5.75 20.74 12.19
C ASN A 258 4.83 20.16 11.11
N ALA A 259 4.25 18.97 11.35
CA ALA A 259 3.40 18.30 10.37
C ALA A 259 2.19 19.16 9.95
N SER A 260 1.64 19.97 10.85
CA SER A 260 0.58 20.91 10.48
C SER A 260 1.01 21.98 9.49
N PHE A 261 2.22 22.53 9.61
CA PHE A 261 2.69 23.55 8.66
C PHE A 261 2.84 22.97 7.26
N TRP A 262 3.40 21.76 7.16
CA TRP A 262 3.51 21.03 5.89
C TRP A 262 2.15 20.72 5.26
N VAL A 263 1.12 20.46 6.07
CA VAL A 263 -0.25 20.22 5.58
C VAL A 263 -0.97 21.48 5.11
N GLU A 264 -0.60 22.63 5.66
CA GLU A 264 -1.14 23.94 5.27
C GLU A 264 -0.38 24.53 4.08
N ASP A 265 0.55 23.78 3.48
CA ASP A 265 1.49 24.24 2.44
C ASP A 265 2.25 25.53 2.86
N VAL A 266 2.41 25.75 4.16
CA VAL A 266 3.18 26.86 4.69
C VAL A 266 4.63 26.39 4.83
N PRO A 267 5.57 26.92 4.03
CA PRO A 267 6.97 26.52 4.15
C PRO A 267 7.48 26.85 5.56
N PRO A 268 8.23 25.94 6.21
CA PRO A 268 8.85 26.25 7.50
C PRO A 268 9.73 27.49 7.34
N LYS A 269 9.67 28.40 8.31
CA LYS A 269 10.59 29.55 8.35
C LYS A 269 12.00 29.01 8.51
N ILE A 270 12.83 29.24 7.49
CA ILE A 270 14.27 28.94 7.52
C ILE A 270 14.97 29.98 8.38
#